data_AF-A0A1F4Z481-F1
#
_entry.id   AF-A0A1F4Z481-F1
#
_cell.length_a   1.000
_cell.length_b   1.000
_cell.length_c   1.000
_cell.angle_alpha   90.00
_cell.angle_beta   90.00
_cell.angle_gamma   90.00
#
_symmetry.space_group_name_H-M   'P 1'
#
loop_
_entity.id
_entity.type
_entity.pdbx_description
1 polymer ?
#
loop_
_entity_poly.entity_id
_entity_poly.type
_entity_poly.pdbx_seq_one_letter_code
_entity_poly.pdbx_strand_id
1 'polypeptide(L)'
;MTSPFSVAVPCRKSGINLEKTIAFTESQSAFTLLPIEATPAAVGAITECLNLGFVPCGVDRNLGENGHPVLLLGRLKRNILLAPIKLNTGAVPVEEAKAINRIDKAFRQGN
;
A
#
# COMPACT_ATOMS: atom_id res chain seq x y z
N MET A 1 3.65 3.90 20.30
CA MET A 1 2.40 4.05 19.51
C MET A 1 2.74 3.73 18.06
N THR A 2 2.06 2.76 17.44
CA THR A 2 2.23 2.44 16.01
C THR A 2 1.39 3.40 15.17
N SER A 3 2.00 4.12 14.24
CA SER A 3 1.29 5.03 13.34
C SER A 3 0.40 4.26 12.35
N PRO A 4 -0.82 4.73 12.04
CA PRO A 4 -1.79 4.01 11.22
C PRO A 4 -1.29 3.78 9.78
N PHE A 5 -0.44 4.68 9.27
CA PHE A 5 0.26 4.51 8.00
C PHE A 5 1.66 5.15 8.08
N SER A 6 2.55 4.73 7.20
CA SER A 6 3.85 5.37 6.94
C SER A 6 4.05 5.55 5.45
N VAL A 7 4.67 6.67 5.07
CA VAL A 7 5.06 6.94 3.68
C VAL A 7 6.56 6.70 3.57
N ALA A 8 6.96 5.71 2.78
CA ALA A 8 8.34 5.55 2.36
C ALA A 8 8.55 6.45 1.14
N VAL A 9 9.47 7.41 1.18
CA VAL A 9 9.84 8.17 -0.02
C VAL A 9 11.21 7.67 -0.48
N PRO A 10 11.32 7.02 -1.64
CA PRO A 10 12.59 6.57 -2.15
C PRO A 10 13.43 7.80 -2.54
N CYS A 11 14.51 8.06 -1.80
CA CYS A 11 15.41 9.17 -2.09
C CYS A 11 16.30 8.79 -3.28
N ARG A 12 16.24 9.56 -4.38
CA ARG A 12 17.01 9.35 -5.62
C ARG A 12 18.54 9.28 -5.44
N LYS A 13 19.08 9.72 -4.29
CA LYS A 13 20.52 9.86 -4.06
C LYS A 13 21.21 8.65 -3.44
N SER A 14 20.48 7.64 -2.99
CA SER A 14 21.08 6.44 -2.42
C SER A 14 20.50 5.20 -3.08
N GLY A 15 21.36 4.21 -3.33
CA GLY A 15 20.96 2.84 -3.69
C GLY A 15 20.25 2.17 -2.52
N ILE A 16 19.11 2.72 -2.13
CA ILE A 16 18.28 2.26 -1.04
C ILE A 16 17.84 0.85 -1.42
N ASN A 17 18.36 -0.14 -0.68
CA ASN A 17 17.88 -1.49 -0.76
C ASN A 17 16.41 -1.47 -0.32
N LEU A 18 15.50 -1.72 -1.27
CA LEU A 18 14.06 -1.59 -1.10
C LEU A 18 13.56 -2.48 0.05
N GLU A 19 14.15 -3.66 0.21
CA GLU A 19 13.85 -4.60 1.29
C GLU A 19 14.15 -4.02 2.67
N LYS A 20 15.25 -3.27 2.82
CA LYS A 20 15.59 -2.60 4.09
C LYS A 20 14.58 -1.50 4.43
N THR A 21 14.13 -0.75 3.42
CA THR A 21 13.09 0.27 3.62
C THR A 21 11.75 -0.36 3.99
N ILE A 22 11.40 -1.48 3.37
CA ILE A 22 10.21 -2.26 3.72
C ILE A 22 10.29 -2.75 5.16
N ALA A 23 11.40 -3.40 5.55
CA ALA A 23 11.57 -3.92 6.90
C ALA A 23 11.51 -2.81 7.95
N PHE A 24 12.13 -1.65 7.67
CA PHE A 24 12.06 -0.49 8.54
C PHE A 24 10.63 0.03 8.66
N THR A 25 9.92 0.25 7.55
CA THR A 25 8.55 0.79 7.59
C THR A 25 7.55 -0.17 8.22
N GLU A 26 7.65 -1.48 7.98
CA GLU A 26 6.84 -2.51 8.67
C GLU A 26 7.11 -2.58 10.19
N SER A 27 8.29 -2.14 10.65
CA SER A 27 8.55 -2.01 12.10
C SER A 27 7.80 -0.84 12.73
N GLN A 28 7.51 0.21 11.93
CA GLN A 28 6.91 1.46 12.40
C GLN A 28 5.39 1.53 12.16
N SER A 29 4.88 0.85 11.13
CA SER A 29 3.49 0.97 10.71
C SER A 29 2.88 -0.32 10.15
N ALA A 30 1.56 -0.39 10.23
CA ALA A 30 0.75 -1.47 9.71
C ALA A 30 0.54 -1.39 8.18
N PHE A 31 0.70 -0.20 7.60
CA PHE A 31 0.54 0.05 6.17
C PHE A 31 1.63 0.99 5.68
N THR A 32 2.28 0.63 4.58
CA THR A 32 3.31 1.43 3.92
C THR A 32 2.82 1.89 2.57
N LEU A 33 2.94 3.19 2.29
CA LEU A 33 2.69 3.78 0.98
C LEU A 33 4.01 4.24 0.37
N LEU A 34 4.23 3.91 -0.89
CA LEU A 34 5.43 4.23 -1.67
C LEU A 34 5.00 4.99 -2.93
N PRO A 35 5.23 6.31 -3.00
CA PRO A 35 5.00 7.09 -4.20
C PRO A 35 6.18 6.88 -5.18
N ILE A 36 5.88 6.49 -6.41
CA ILE A 36 6.86 6.35 -7.49
C ILE A 36 6.36 7.10 -8.72
N GLU A 37 7.15 8.06 -9.19
CA GLU A 37 6.88 8.74 -10.46
C GLU A 37 7.09 7.77 -11.64
N ALA A 38 6.06 7.60 -12.48
CA ALA A 38 6.00 6.65 -13.59
C ALA A 38 6.83 7.11 -14.81
N THR A 39 8.14 7.24 -14.60
CA THR A 39 9.12 7.49 -15.67
C THR A 39 9.58 6.17 -16.29
N PRO A 40 10.12 6.17 -17.53
CA PRO A 40 10.70 4.96 -18.14
C PRO A 40 11.82 4.33 -17.28
N ALA A 41 12.60 5.15 -16.57
CA ALA A 41 13.66 4.67 -15.67
C ALA A 41 13.11 3.99 -14.41
N ALA A 42 11.87 4.27 -14.02
CA ALA A 42 11.24 3.72 -12.81
C ALA A 42 10.57 2.34 -13.02
N VAL A 43 10.46 1.86 -14.26
CA VAL A 43 9.76 0.60 -14.58
C VAL A 43 10.32 -0.58 -13.77
N GLY A 44 11.65 -0.71 -13.69
CA GLY A 44 12.29 -1.77 -12.91
C GLY A 44 11.92 -1.72 -11.43
N ALA A 45 11.93 -0.53 -10.83
CA ALA A 45 11.57 -0.34 -9.42
C ALA A 45 10.09 -0.64 -9.16
N ILE A 46 9.20 -0.25 -10.08
CA ILE A 46 7.76 -0.56 -9.98
C ILE A 46 7.55 -2.08 -10.02
N THR A 47 8.17 -2.78 -10.98
CA THR A 47 8.07 -4.24 -11.09
C THR A 47 8.63 -4.93 -9.84
N GLU A 48 9.76 -4.46 -9.30
CA GLU A 48 10.32 -4.97 -8.04
C GLU A 48 9.34 -4.80 -6.87
N CYS A 49 8.71 -3.62 -6.74
CA CYS A 49 7.70 -3.39 -5.70
C CYS A 49 6.52 -4.36 -5.80
N LEU A 50 6.01 -4.59 -7.01
CA LEU A 50 4.91 -5.53 -7.26
C LEU A 50 5.32 -6.96 -6.89
N ASN A 51 6.54 -7.39 -7.23
CA ASN A 51 7.08 -8.70 -6.85
C ASN A 51 7.24 -8.84 -5.32
N LEU A 52 7.50 -7.73 -4.63
CA LEU A 52 7.56 -7.65 -3.17
C LEU A 52 6.18 -7.51 -2.53
N GLY A 53 5.10 -7.68 -3.29
CA GLY A 53 3.73 -7.71 -2.76
C GLY A 53 3.12 -6.34 -2.46
N PHE A 54 3.69 -5.26 -3.01
CA PHE A 54 2.97 -3.99 -3.08
C PHE A 54 1.83 -4.09 -4.09
N VAL A 55 0.74 -3.38 -3.83
CA VAL A 55 -0.42 -3.27 -4.72
C VAL A 55 -0.65 -1.82 -5.12
N PRO A 56 -1.13 -1.54 -6.35
CA PRO A 56 -1.55 -0.20 -6.72
C PRO A 56 -2.71 0.29 -5.84
N CYS A 57 -2.53 1.44 -5.18
CA CYS A 57 -3.53 2.07 -4.35
C CYS A 57 -4.13 3.35 -4.96
N GLY A 58 -3.49 3.89 -6.00
CA GLY A 58 -3.98 5.05 -6.72
C GLY A 58 -2.90 5.76 -7.51
N VAL A 59 -3.28 6.93 -8.03
CA VAL A 59 -2.39 7.88 -8.70
C VAL A 59 -2.51 9.19 -7.95
N ASP A 60 -1.39 9.85 -7.67
CA ASP A 60 -1.41 11.19 -7.09
C ASP A 60 -2.09 12.16 -8.06
N ARG A 61 -2.76 13.17 -7.51
CA ARG A 61 -3.38 14.24 -8.31
C ARG A 61 -2.32 15.18 -8.88
N ASN A 62 -1.18 15.28 -8.20
CA ASN A 62 -0.06 16.07 -8.66
C ASN A 62 0.90 15.23 -9.48
N LEU A 63 1.51 15.86 -10.48
CA LEU A 63 2.60 15.26 -11.24
C LEU A 63 3.87 15.25 -10.38
N GLY A 64 4.76 14.30 -10.69
CA GLY A 64 6.09 14.27 -10.12
C GLY A 64 7.00 15.35 -10.70
N GLU A 65 8.23 15.40 -10.20
CA GLU A 65 9.22 16.41 -10.59
C GLU A 65 9.56 16.40 -12.08
N ASN A 66 9.42 15.25 -12.76
CA ASN A 66 9.64 15.12 -14.20
C ASN A 66 8.35 15.29 -15.02
N GLY A 67 7.24 15.69 -14.40
CA GLY A 67 5.96 15.89 -15.07
C GLY A 67 5.21 14.59 -15.38
N HIS A 68 5.61 13.46 -14.81
CA HIS A 68 4.91 12.19 -15.00
C HIS A 68 3.93 11.89 -13.86
N PRO A 69 2.90 11.05 -14.08
CA PRO A 69 2.01 10.60 -13.02
C PRO A 69 2.77 9.90 -11.89
N VAL A 70 2.37 10.12 -10.64
CA VAL A 70 2.93 9.42 -9.48
C VAL A 70 2.02 8.27 -9.09
N LEU A 71 2.51 7.04 -9.24
CA LEU A 71 1.84 5.84 -8.78
C LEU A 71 2.00 5.71 -7.27
N LEU A 72 0.90 5.44 -6.58
CA LEU A 72 0.88 5.17 -5.16
C LEU A 72 0.80 3.66 -4.95
N LEU A 73 1.90 3.05 -4.51
CA LEU A 73 1.98 1.61 -4.23
C LEU A 73 1.86 1.38 -2.73
N GLY A 74 0.90 0.57 -2.31
CA GLY A 74 0.67 0.26 -0.90
C GLY A 74 1.03 -1.17 -0.55
N ARG A 75 1.52 -1.41 0.67
CA ARG A 75 1.71 -2.75 1.22
C ARG A 75 1.26 -2.79 2.67
N LEU A 76 0.47 -3.81 3.00
CA LEU A 76 0.11 -4.13 4.38
C LEU A 76 1.20 -4.99 5.01
N LYS A 77 1.49 -4.71 6.28
CA LYS A 77 2.27 -5.62 7.09
C LYS A 77 1.56 -6.97 7.17
N ARG A 78 2.32 -8.07 7.25
CA ARG A 78 1.76 -9.41 7.41
C ARG A 78 0.77 -9.45 8.57
N ASN A 79 -0.33 -10.19 8.36
CA ASN A 79 -1.41 -10.35 9.34
C ASN A 79 -2.09 -9.03 9.75
N ILE A 80 -2.08 -8.02 8.87
CA ILE A 80 -2.92 -6.84 9.01
C ILE A 80 -4.02 -6.90 7.97
N LEU A 81 -5.27 -6.81 8.41
CA LEU A 81 -6.42 -6.62 7.56
C LEU A 81 -6.64 -5.12 7.36
N LEU A 82 -6.62 -4.65 6.11
CA LEU A 82 -7.21 -3.35 5.79
C LEU A 82 -8.73 -3.52 5.76
N ALA A 83 -9.34 -3.59 6.94
CA ALA A 83 -10.79 -3.68 7.04
C ALA A 83 -11.38 -2.33 6.59
N PRO A 84 -12.34 -2.32 5.64
CA PRO A 84 -13.07 -1.10 5.34
C PRO A 84 -13.78 -0.62 6.61
N ILE A 85 -13.38 0.57 7.10
CA ILE A 85 -13.90 1.16 8.36
C ILE A 85 -15.42 1.42 8.24
N LYS A 86 -15.93 1.53 7.01
CA LYS A 86 -17.34 1.43 6.62
C LYS A 86 -17.42 0.91 5.19
N LEU A 87 -18.05 -0.25 4.99
CA LEU A 87 -18.52 -0.64 3.67
C LEU A 87 -19.64 0.32 3.27
N ASN A 88 -19.47 1.05 2.18
CA ASN A 88 -20.59 1.76 1.58
C ASN A 88 -21.46 0.71 0.88
N THR A 89 -22.51 0.26 1.55
CA THR A 89 -23.41 -0.82 1.09
C THR A 89 -24.13 -0.48 -0.22
N GLY A 90 -24.12 0.78 -0.65
CA GLY A 90 -24.63 1.18 -1.97
C GLY A 90 -23.63 0.97 -3.13
N ALA A 91 -22.35 0.74 -2.84
CA ALA A 91 -21.30 0.60 -3.85
C ALA A 91 -20.89 -0.86 -4.12
N VAL A 92 -21.35 -1.80 -3.28
CA VAL A 92 -20.97 -3.22 -3.33
C VAL A 92 -22.24 -4.07 -3.25
N PRO A 93 -22.43 -5.08 -4.11
CA PRO A 93 -23.62 -5.92 -4.02
C PRO A 93 -23.68 -6.69 -2.71
N VAL A 94 -24.90 -7.10 -2.34
CA VAL A 94 -25.23 -7.55 -0.98
C VAL A 94 -24.45 -8.81 -0.56
N GLU A 95 -24.19 -9.72 -1.49
CA GLU A 95 -23.51 -10.99 -1.20
C GLU A 95 -22.01 -10.79 -0.96
N GLU A 96 -21.37 -9.90 -1.71
CA GLU A 96 -19.98 -9.50 -1.52
C GLU A 96 -19.82 -8.75 -0.19
N ALA A 97 -20.76 -7.87 0.15
CA ALA A 97 -20.77 -7.20 1.45
C ALA A 97 -20.88 -8.20 2.62
N LYS A 98 -21.72 -9.24 2.50
CA LYS A 98 -21.82 -10.33 3.50
C LYS A 98 -20.52 -11.13 3.59
N ALA A 99 -19.89 -11.44 2.45
CA ALA A 99 -18.63 -12.16 2.42
C ALA A 99 -17.51 -11.37 3.13
N ILE A 100 -17.39 -10.08 2.85
CA ILE A 100 -16.41 -9.19 3.49
C ILE A 100 -16.64 -9.13 5.01
N ASN A 101 -17.90 -8.99 5.45
CA ASN A 101 -18.23 -8.97 6.88
C ASN A 101 -17.91 -10.31 7.58
N ARG A 102 -18.08 -11.46 6.92
CA ARG A 102 -17.68 -12.76 7.47
C ARG A 102 -16.16 -12.85 7.64
N ILE A 103 -15.40 -12.37 6.67
CA ILE A 103 -13.93 -12.34 6.72
C ILE A 103 -13.47 -11.43 7.87
N ASP A 104 -14.02 -10.21 7.99
CA ASP A 104 -13.69 -9.29 9.08
C ASP A 104 -14.00 -9.91 10.46
N LYS A 105 -15.16 -10.54 10.62
CA LYS A 105 -15.54 -11.22 11.87
C LYS A 105 -14.60 -12.37 12.22
N ALA A 106 -14.30 -13.25 11.27
CA ALA A 106 -13.42 -14.39 11.50
C ALA A 106 -12.01 -13.95 11.90
N PHE A 107 -11.49 -12.90 11.24
CA PHE A 107 -10.17 -12.37 11.53
C PHE A 107 -10.08 -11.73 12.93
N ARG A 108 -11.10 -10.98 13.35
CA ARG A 108 -11.15 -10.36 14.69
C ARG A 108 -11.36 -11.35 15.83
N GLN A 109 -11.89 -12.54 15.55
CA GLN A 109 -12.11 -13.60 16.55
C GLN A 109 -10.94 -14.59 16.66
N GLY A 110 -10.03 -14.61 15.69
CA GLY A 110 -8.86 -15.50 15.65
C GLY A 110 -7.57 -14.92 16.23
N ASN A 111 -7.63 -13.72 16.82
CA ASN A 111 -6.57 -13.05 17.59
C ASN A 111 -7.08 -12.76 19.02
#